data_AF-A0A0B8PIJ3-F1
#
_entry.id   AF-A0A0B8PIJ3-F1
#
_cell.length_a   1.000
_cell.length_b   1.000
_cell.length_c   1.000
_cell.angle_alpha   90.00
_cell.angle_beta   90.00
_cell.angle_gamma   90.00
#
_symmetry.space_group_name_H-M   'P 1'
#
loop_
_entity.id
_entity.type
_entity.pdbx_description
1 polymer ?
#
loop_
_entity_poly.entity_id
_entity_poly.type
_entity_poly.pdbx_seq_one_letter_code
_entity_poly.pdbx_strand_id
1 'polypeptide(L)'
;MTCKAELPREALSITLSPDNATIEIGKTQQYTVMADIPDVGAVDVTQMADVYDPANGETYVSVDNNGLATGIAAGATTLQADYGSQSDTVNVTIASGCNTLADACISVIDRGDGHKFTSSPSRAFLEHHGIAHLAKFWVMEDGTYGPPGEFGAIARSNYAPDLCEHYNKLAIGGRTNWEVTQLYYLEWELWEGISLYDLEGWPTQMMTWAADGSTIDHNWQFHLHYGVKDVAHWDEGHYVTCHSHP
;
A
#
# COMPACT_ATOMS: atom_id res chain seq x y z
N MET A 1 30.22 33.12 -29.88
CA MET A 1 29.77 33.26 -28.48
C MET A 1 29.96 31.92 -27.80
N THR A 2 31.06 31.75 -27.08
CA THR A 2 31.27 30.60 -26.21
C THR A 2 30.58 30.92 -24.89
N CYS A 3 29.49 30.22 -24.58
CA CYS A 3 28.89 30.24 -23.26
C CYS A 3 29.89 29.55 -22.32
N LYS A 4 30.64 30.32 -21.51
CA LYS A 4 31.36 29.74 -20.39
C LYS A 4 30.29 29.24 -19.43
N ALA A 5 30.27 27.94 -19.15
CA ALA A 5 29.59 27.44 -17.97
C ALA A 5 30.19 28.22 -16.78
N GLU A 6 29.36 29.04 -16.14
CA GLU A 6 29.75 29.74 -14.92
C GLU A 6 29.98 28.67 -13.86
N LEU A 7 31.18 28.65 -13.27
CA LEU A 7 31.46 27.74 -12.15
C LEU A 7 30.46 28.05 -11.02
N PRO A 8 29.97 27.02 -10.29
CA PRO A 8 29.10 27.24 -9.15
C PRO A 8 29.75 28.27 -8.21
N ARG A 9 29.00 29.31 -7.83
CA ARG A 9 29.53 30.29 -6.88
C ARG A 9 29.72 29.61 -5.53
N GLU A 10 30.85 29.86 -4.88
CA GLU A 10 31.12 29.34 -3.55
C GLU A 10 30.06 29.84 -2.55
N ALA A 11 29.43 28.91 -1.84
CA ALA A 11 28.49 29.18 -0.78
C ALA A 11 29.17 29.09 0.60
N LEU A 12 28.72 29.92 1.54
CA LEU A 12 29.13 29.83 2.95
C LEU A 12 28.45 28.66 3.66
N SER A 13 27.19 28.41 3.32
CA SER A 13 26.38 27.31 3.81
C SER A 13 25.26 26.99 2.82
N ILE A 14 24.64 25.82 2.98
CA ILE A 14 23.38 25.49 2.34
C ILE A 14 22.34 25.06 3.37
N THR A 15 21.08 25.08 2.96
CA THR A 15 19.95 24.59 3.75
C THR A 15 19.04 23.77 2.84
N LEU A 16 18.86 22.49 3.17
CA LEU A 16 17.94 21.57 2.54
C LEU A 16 16.60 21.59 3.31
N SER A 17 15.48 21.70 2.60
CA SER A 17 14.16 21.73 3.23
C SER A 17 13.09 21.07 2.35
N PRO A 18 12.01 20.52 2.92
CA PRO A 18 11.65 20.48 4.36
C PRO A 18 12.39 19.40 5.16
N ASP A 19 12.64 19.66 6.45
CA ASP A 19 13.14 18.63 7.38
C ASP A 19 11.99 17.83 8.00
N ASN A 20 12.23 16.55 8.29
CA ASN A 20 11.27 15.58 8.85
C ASN A 20 9.99 15.41 8.01
N ALA A 21 10.10 15.46 6.68
CA ALA A 21 8.97 15.19 5.80
C ALA A 21 8.52 13.73 5.90
N THR A 22 7.22 13.50 5.71
CA THR A 22 6.65 12.16 5.55
C THR A 22 6.12 12.02 4.13
N ILE A 23 6.63 11.03 3.39
CA ILE A 23 6.25 10.74 2.00
C ILE A 23 5.59 9.37 1.98
N GLU A 24 4.37 9.25 1.49
CA GLU A 24 3.78 7.92 1.27
C GLU A 24 4.44 7.24 0.05
N ILE A 25 4.53 5.90 0.06
CA ILE A 25 5.02 5.14 -1.11
C ILE A 25 4.25 5.58 -2.37
N GLY A 26 4.98 5.89 -3.44
CA GLY A 26 4.44 6.36 -4.72
C GLY A 26 3.97 7.81 -4.73
N LYS A 27 4.02 8.54 -3.61
CA LYS A 27 3.78 9.98 -3.55
C LYS A 27 5.10 10.74 -3.64
N THR A 28 4.99 12.04 -3.90
CA THR A 28 6.14 12.92 -4.10
C THR A 28 6.19 14.05 -3.09
N GLN A 29 7.40 14.49 -2.73
CA GLN A 29 7.67 15.67 -1.93
C GLN A 29 8.74 16.53 -2.60
N GLN A 30 8.46 17.81 -2.75
CA GLN A 30 9.46 18.76 -3.25
C GLN A 30 10.44 19.12 -2.14
N TYR A 31 11.73 18.99 -2.43
CA TYR A 31 12.83 19.53 -1.63
C TYR A 31 13.46 20.73 -2.33
N THR A 32 13.95 21.68 -1.55
CA THR A 32 14.64 22.86 -2.05
C THR A 32 15.97 23.04 -1.33
N VAL A 33 16.99 23.49 -2.06
CA VAL A 33 18.33 23.78 -1.54
C VAL A 33 18.60 25.26 -1.68
N MET A 34 18.69 25.95 -0.55
CA MET A 34 19.03 27.37 -0.49
C MET A 34 20.49 27.54 -0.09
N ALA A 35 21.28 28.25 -0.89
CA ALA A 35 22.67 28.57 -0.60
C ALA A 35 22.84 30.01 -0.14
N ASP A 36 23.60 30.25 0.92
CA ASP A 36 24.01 31.60 1.32
C ASP A 36 25.32 31.98 0.61
N ILE A 37 25.23 32.91 -0.35
CA ILE A 37 26.34 33.32 -1.19
C ILE A 37 26.82 34.70 -0.75
N PRO A 38 28.13 34.89 -0.48
CA PRO A 38 28.70 36.19 -0.11
C PRO A 38 28.27 37.29 -1.09
N ASP A 39 27.90 38.45 -0.55
CA ASP A 39 27.46 39.64 -1.31
C ASP A 39 26.18 39.49 -2.16
N VAL A 40 25.56 38.30 -2.17
CA VAL A 40 24.31 38.01 -2.90
C VAL A 40 23.17 37.69 -1.94
N GLY A 41 23.46 36.95 -0.86
CA GLY A 41 22.47 36.41 0.08
C GLY A 41 21.97 35.03 -0.34
N ALA A 42 20.77 34.67 0.14
CA ALA A 42 20.16 33.37 -0.11
C ALA A 42 19.71 33.21 -1.58
N VAL A 43 20.19 32.15 -2.24
CA VAL A 43 19.88 31.80 -3.63
C VAL A 43 19.38 30.36 -3.70
N ASP A 44 18.30 30.13 -4.45
CA ASP A 44 17.84 28.77 -4.76
C ASP A 44 18.80 28.10 -5.75
N VAL A 45 19.44 27.03 -5.30
CA VAL A 45 20.40 26.24 -6.06
C VAL A 45 19.92 24.80 -6.25
N THR A 46 18.62 24.53 -6.10
CA THR A 46 18.05 23.16 -6.12
C THR A 46 18.46 22.37 -7.37
N GLN A 47 18.42 22.99 -8.56
CA GLN A 47 18.82 22.33 -9.82
C GLN A 47 20.34 22.20 -10.02
N MET A 48 21.13 22.81 -9.14
CA MET A 48 22.60 22.78 -9.16
C MET A 48 23.19 21.93 -8.04
N ALA A 49 22.38 21.55 -7.05
CA ALA A 49 22.77 20.72 -5.93
C ALA A 49 22.44 19.25 -6.22
N ASP A 50 23.28 18.35 -5.72
CA ASP A 50 23.01 16.92 -5.77
C ASP A 50 22.26 16.52 -4.50
N VAL A 51 21.01 16.07 -4.62
CA VAL A 51 20.19 15.59 -3.49
C VAL A 51 20.00 14.09 -3.58
N TYR A 52 20.45 13.34 -2.57
CA TYR A 52 20.43 11.88 -2.60
C TYR A 52 20.41 11.26 -1.18
N ASP A 53 20.11 9.97 -1.09
CA ASP A 53 20.26 9.19 0.14
C ASP A 53 21.65 8.53 0.16
N PRO A 54 22.59 9.00 1.01
CA PRO A 54 23.96 8.48 1.02
C PRO A 54 24.08 7.07 1.60
N ALA A 55 23.12 6.62 2.41
CA ALA A 55 23.19 5.35 3.13
C ALA A 55 22.55 4.21 2.35
N ASN A 56 21.42 4.48 1.68
CA ASN A 56 20.59 3.45 1.07
C ASN A 56 20.38 3.62 -0.45
N GLY A 57 20.88 4.70 -1.06
CA GLY A 57 20.57 5.02 -2.45
C GLY A 57 19.06 5.10 -2.69
N GLU A 58 18.57 4.56 -3.81
CA GLU A 58 17.13 4.58 -4.15
C GLU A 58 16.32 3.44 -3.52
N THR A 59 16.70 2.96 -2.32
CA THR A 59 15.96 1.88 -1.65
C THR A 59 14.63 2.38 -1.08
N TYR A 60 14.63 3.52 -0.39
CA TYR A 60 13.44 4.07 0.27
C TYR A 60 12.84 5.26 -0.49
N VAL A 61 13.68 6.08 -1.11
CA VAL A 61 13.29 7.31 -1.79
C VAL A 61 14.22 7.56 -2.98
N SER A 62 13.68 7.97 -4.12
CA SER A 62 14.46 8.55 -5.22
C SER A 62 14.24 10.05 -5.27
N VAL A 63 15.23 10.82 -5.70
CA VAL A 63 15.10 12.28 -5.88
C VAL A 63 15.56 12.64 -7.27
N ASP A 64 14.76 13.40 -8.01
CA ASP A 64 15.15 13.90 -9.33
C ASP A 64 16.02 15.16 -9.26
N ASN A 65 16.58 15.57 -10.40
CA ASN A 65 17.45 16.76 -10.48
C ASN A 65 16.72 18.09 -10.20
N ASN A 66 15.40 18.09 -10.04
CA ASN A 66 14.63 19.25 -9.62
C ASN A 66 14.34 19.24 -8.12
N GLY A 67 14.87 18.26 -7.36
CA GLY A 67 14.60 18.08 -5.94
C GLY A 67 13.26 17.40 -5.65
N LEU A 68 12.59 16.80 -6.64
CA LEU A 68 11.34 16.08 -6.42
C LEU A 68 11.63 14.66 -5.93
N ALA A 69 11.42 14.43 -4.63
CA ALA A 69 11.57 13.12 -4.00
C ALA A 69 10.32 12.26 -4.21
N THR A 70 10.47 10.96 -4.50
CA THR A 70 9.39 9.96 -4.63
C THR A 70 9.61 8.80 -3.67
N GLY A 71 8.62 8.47 -2.85
CA GLY A 71 8.70 7.33 -1.94
C GLY A 71 8.67 5.98 -2.69
N ILE A 72 9.58 5.07 -2.36
CA ILE A 72 9.76 3.75 -3.00
C ILE A 72 9.35 2.63 -2.05
N ALA A 73 9.87 2.64 -0.82
CA ALA A 73 9.61 1.60 0.18
C ALA A 73 9.50 2.23 1.57
N ALA A 74 8.66 1.64 2.43
CA ALA A 74 8.45 2.15 3.77
C ALA A 74 9.70 2.05 4.64
N GLY A 75 9.97 3.07 5.44
CA GLY A 75 11.14 3.14 6.29
C GLY A 75 11.47 4.57 6.69
N ALA A 76 12.55 4.75 7.44
CA ALA A 76 13.11 6.07 7.73
C ALA A 76 14.51 6.15 7.16
N THR A 77 14.84 7.27 6.55
CA THR A 77 16.18 7.53 6.00
C THR A 77 16.53 9.02 6.07
N THR A 78 17.70 9.39 5.56
CA THR A 78 18.18 10.76 5.46
C THR A 78 18.40 11.13 4.00
N LEU A 79 18.04 12.36 3.63
CA LEU A 79 18.49 12.96 2.38
C LEU A 79 19.62 13.95 2.67
N GLN A 80 20.67 13.87 1.87
CA GLN A 80 21.79 14.81 1.87
C GLN A 80 21.73 15.65 0.59
N ALA A 81 21.91 16.95 0.73
CA ALA A 81 22.17 17.85 -0.40
C ALA A 81 23.64 18.27 -0.38
N ASP A 82 24.28 18.24 -1.54
CA ASP A 82 25.64 18.74 -1.75
C ASP A 82 25.64 19.87 -2.79
N TYR A 83 26.29 20.99 -2.46
CA TYR A 83 26.53 22.09 -3.39
C TYR A 83 27.92 22.70 -3.16
N GLY A 84 28.81 22.50 -4.12
CA GLY A 84 30.21 22.90 -3.98
C GLY A 84 30.91 22.11 -2.87
N SER A 85 31.40 22.81 -1.84
CA SER A 85 32.04 22.21 -0.66
C SER A 85 31.10 22.09 0.56
N GLN A 86 29.84 22.50 0.40
CA GLN A 86 28.85 22.50 1.47
C GLN A 86 27.92 21.32 1.35
N SER A 87 27.51 20.77 2.49
CA SER A 87 26.50 19.73 2.59
C SER A 87 25.50 20.05 3.70
N ASP A 88 24.26 19.60 3.54
CA ASP A 88 23.23 19.63 4.58
C ASP A 88 22.41 18.33 4.53
N THR A 89 21.85 17.92 5.65
CA THR A 89 21.13 16.64 5.79
C THR A 89 19.81 16.82 6.53
N VAL A 90 18.77 16.18 6.02
CA VAL A 90 17.42 16.17 6.61
C VAL A 90 16.93 14.75 6.81
N ASN A 91 16.04 14.57 7.78
CA ASN A 91 15.37 13.29 7.97
C ASN A 91 14.13 13.20 7.07
N VAL A 92 13.85 12.00 6.58
CA VAL A 92 12.64 11.70 5.82
C VAL A 92 12.07 10.35 6.25
N THR A 93 10.76 10.29 6.43
CA THR A 93 10.05 9.05 6.71
C THR A 93 9.21 8.68 5.49
N ILE A 94 9.37 7.46 5.00
CA ILE A 94 8.55 6.93 3.92
C ILE A 94 7.50 6.06 4.58
N ALA A 95 6.26 6.55 4.56
CA ALA A 95 5.12 5.81 5.09
C ALA A 95 4.68 4.78 4.05
N SER A 96 4.32 3.57 4.49
CA SER A 96 3.76 2.53 3.63
C SER A 96 2.44 2.93 2.97
N GLY A 97 1.83 4.03 3.39
CA GLY A 97 0.44 4.38 3.08
C GLY A 97 -0.56 3.52 3.84
N CYS A 98 -0.14 2.45 4.53
CA CYS A 98 -1.00 1.51 5.25
C CYS A 98 -1.27 1.96 6.68
N ASN A 99 -2.12 2.97 6.86
CA ASN A 99 -2.60 3.36 8.19
C ASN A 99 -3.77 2.48 8.63
N THR A 100 -4.59 2.05 7.66
CA THR A 100 -5.72 1.14 7.84
C THR A 100 -5.84 0.19 6.64
N LEU A 101 -6.70 -0.83 6.73
CA LEU A 101 -6.98 -1.68 5.56
C LEU A 101 -7.83 -0.97 4.49
N ALA A 102 -8.29 0.27 4.72
CA ALA A 102 -8.91 1.09 3.68
C ALA A 102 -7.87 1.73 2.74
N ASP A 103 -6.60 1.78 3.14
CA ASP A 103 -5.50 2.23 2.29
C ASP A 103 -5.09 1.13 1.29
N ALA A 104 -4.04 1.35 0.50
CA ALA A 104 -3.59 0.44 -0.57
C ALA A 104 -2.91 -0.84 -0.06
N CYS A 105 -3.55 -1.53 0.88
CA CYS A 105 -2.96 -2.57 1.72
C CYS A 105 -3.91 -3.75 1.86
N ILE A 106 -3.33 -4.93 2.04
CA ILE A 106 -4.07 -6.17 2.25
C ILE A 106 -3.53 -6.86 3.51
N SER A 107 -4.42 -7.26 4.42
CA SER A 107 -4.00 -8.02 5.60
C SER A 107 -3.77 -9.48 5.23
N VAL A 108 -2.76 -10.10 5.84
CA VAL A 108 -2.50 -11.54 5.76
C VAL A 108 -2.44 -12.09 7.17
N ILE A 109 -3.43 -12.90 7.54
CA ILE A 109 -3.38 -13.69 8.78
C ILE A 109 -2.57 -14.95 8.49
N ASP A 110 -1.61 -15.26 9.35
CA ASP A 110 -0.89 -16.54 9.38
C ASP A 110 -1.27 -17.29 10.66
N ARG A 111 -1.90 -18.46 10.51
CA ARG A 111 -2.31 -19.27 11.66
C ARG A 111 -1.15 -19.99 12.35
N GLY A 112 0.05 -19.98 11.75
CA GLY A 112 1.23 -20.66 12.26
C GLY A 112 1.27 -22.17 11.97
N ASP A 113 0.19 -22.73 11.41
CA ASP A 113 0.11 -24.10 10.89
C ASP A 113 0.35 -24.18 9.36
N GLY A 114 0.70 -23.04 8.75
CA GLY A 114 0.94 -22.89 7.32
C GLY A 114 -0.24 -22.32 6.54
N HIS A 115 -1.46 -22.36 7.10
CA HIS A 115 -2.62 -21.72 6.48
C HIS A 115 -2.54 -20.20 6.62
N LYS A 116 -2.80 -19.50 5.52
CA LYS A 116 -2.87 -18.03 5.49
C LYS A 116 -4.14 -17.54 4.82
N PHE A 117 -4.65 -16.39 5.27
CA PHE A 117 -5.90 -15.79 4.80
C PHE A 117 -5.73 -14.30 4.53
N THR A 118 -6.40 -13.78 3.50
CA THR A 118 -6.39 -12.34 3.19
C THR A 118 -7.70 -11.65 3.55
N SER A 119 -7.61 -10.37 3.94
CA SER A 119 -8.80 -9.51 4.03
C SER A 119 -9.42 -9.29 2.63
N SER A 120 -10.62 -8.69 2.60
CA SER A 120 -11.15 -8.12 1.36
C SER A 120 -10.33 -6.87 0.98
N PRO A 121 -10.06 -6.62 -0.31
CA PRO A 121 -9.28 -5.47 -0.73
C PRO A 121 -10.08 -4.16 -0.70
N SER A 122 -9.41 -3.08 -0.28
CA SER A 122 -9.93 -1.73 -0.45
C SER A 122 -9.92 -1.28 -1.90
N ARG A 123 -10.66 -0.21 -2.20
CA ARG A 123 -10.55 0.49 -3.47
C ARG A 123 -9.14 0.97 -3.74
N ALA A 124 -8.47 1.55 -2.74
CA ALA A 124 -7.10 2.04 -2.89
C ALA A 124 -6.14 0.91 -3.30
N PHE A 125 -6.29 -0.29 -2.71
CA PHE A 125 -5.49 -1.46 -3.07
C PHE A 125 -5.78 -1.89 -4.52
N LEU A 126 -7.06 -2.00 -4.88
CA LEU A 126 -7.43 -2.44 -6.23
C LEU A 126 -7.00 -1.45 -7.31
N GLU A 127 -7.11 -0.15 -7.06
CA GLU A 127 -6.67 0.90 -7.99
C GLU A 127 -5.13 0.92 -8.13
N HIS A 128 -4.41 0.80 -7.01
CA HIS A 128 -2.94 0.76 -7.01
C HIS A 128 -2.39 -0.40 -7.84
N HIS A 129 -3.04 -1.58 -7.76
CA HIS A 129 -2.66 -2.77 -8.51
C HIS A 129 -3.32 -2.89 -9.90
N GLY A 130 -4.08 -1.88 -10.34
CA GLY A 130 -4.72 -1.88 -11.66
C GLY A 130 -5.84 -2.91 -11.84
N ILE A 131 -6.40 -3.41 -10.76
CA ILE A 131 -7.43 -4.46 -10.71
C ILE A 131 -8.79 -3.96 -10.19
N ALA A 132 -9.00 -2.64 -10.15
CA ALA A 132 -10.28 -2.02 -9.77
C ALA A 132 -11.47 -2.48 -10.63
N HIS A 133 -11.22 -2.96 -11.85
CA HIS A 133 -12.25 -3.52 -12.73
C HIS A 133 -12.87 -4.83 -12.21
N LEU A 134 -12.27 -5.49 -11.22
CA LEU A 134 -12.83 -6.68 -10.57
C LEU A 134 -13.97 -6.33 -9.61
N ALA A 135 -14.01 -5.09 -9.08
CA ALA A 135 -15.08 -4.65 -8.21
C ALA A 135 -16.34 -4.35 -9.02
N LYS A 136 -17.44 -5.04 -8.67
CA LYS A 136 -18.77 -4.78 -9.24
C LYS A 136 -19.34 -3.46 -8.72
N PHE A 137 -19.14 -3.19 -7.43
CA PHE A 137 -19.47 -1.94 -6.76
C PHE A 137 -18.59 -1.75 -5.52
N TRP A 138 -18.68 -0.57 -4.91
CA TRP A 138 -17.93 -0.20 -3.71
C TRP A 138 -18.83 -0.22 -2.48
N VAL A 139 -18.36 -0.85 -1.41
CA VAL A 139 -19.01 -0.80 -0.10
C VAL A 139 -18.26 0.20 0.76
N MET A 140 -18.98 1.20 1.26
CA MET A 140 -18.46 2.12 2.28
C MET A 140 -18.57 1.45 3.65
N GLU A 141 -17.44 1.16 4.27
CA GLU A 141 -17.31 0.89 5.70
C GLU A 141 -17.22 2.24 6.43
N ASP A 142 -17.92 2.39 7.55
CA ASP A 142 -18.02 3.65 8.29
C ASP A 142 -17.29 3.66 9.66
N GLY A 143 -16.61 2.56 10.00
CA GLY A 143 -16.00 2.34 11.31
C GLY A 143 -16.80 1.42 12.23
N THR A 144 -18.00 0.96 11.84
CA THR A 144 -18.82 0.07 12.67
C THR A 144 -18.44 -1.40 12.51
N TYR A 145 -18.22 -1.84 11.27
CA TYR A 145 -17.96 -3.25 10.91
C TYR A 145 -16.64 -3.42 10.15
N GLY A 146 -15.86 -2.36 10.02
CA GLY A 146 -14.69 -2.31 9.17
C GLY A 146 -14.04 -0.93 9.27
N PRO A 147 -12.80 -0.79 8.79
CA PRO A 147 -12.10 0.47 8.81
C PRO A 147 -12.78 1.46 7.85
N PRO A 148 -12.94 2.75 8.22
CA PRO A 148 -13.62 3.72 7.37
C PRO A 148 -12.99 3.81 5.97
N GLY A 149 -13.75 3.49 4.92
CA GLY A 149 -13.25 3.51 3.54
C GLY A 149 -14.05 2.65 2.57
N GLU A 150 -13.65 2.67 1.29
CA GLU A 150 -14.29 1.90 0.22
C GLU A 150 -13.63 0.54 0.04
N PHE A 151 -14.45 -0.51 0.00
CA PHE A 151 -14.03 -1.89 -0.24
C PHE A 151 -14.73 -2.48 -1.46
N GLY A 152 -14.01 -3.30 -2.22
CA GLY A 152 -14.55 -3.90 -3.44
C GLY A 152 -15.55 -5.01 -3.12
N ALA A 153 -16.79 -4.87 -3.59
CA ALA A 153 -17.71 -5.99 -3.73
C ALA A 153 -17.48 -6.66 -5.08
N ILE A 154 -17.01 -7.89 -5.07
CA ILE A 154 -16.55 -8.63 -6.24
C ILE A 154 -17.55 -9.75 -6.52
N ALA A 155 -17.91 -9.97 -7.78
CA ALA A 155 -18.83 -11.07 -8.10
C ALA A 155 -18.10 -12.42 -8.12
N ARG A 156 -18.83 -13.50 -7.82
CA ARG A 156 -18.24 -14.84 -7.72
C ARG A 156 -17.66 -15.33 -9.05
N SER A 157 -18.33 -15.02 -10.14
CA SER A 157 -18.02 -15.48 -11.50
C SER A 157 -16.72 -14.88 -12.01
N ASN A 158 -15.68 -15.71 -12.16
CA ASN A 158 -14.32 -15.39 -12.61
C ASN A 158 -13.56 -14.31 -11.79
N TYR A 159 -14.20 -13.25 -11.30
CA TYR A 159 -13.52 -12.13 -10.65
C TYR A 159 -12.93 -12.46 -9.27
N ALA A 160 -13.64 -13.21 -8.42
CA ALA A 160 -13.07 -13.63 -7.13
C ALA A 160 -11.86 -14.58 -7.31
N PRO A 161 -11.91 -15.60 -8.20
CA PRO A 161 -10.72 -16.35 -8.60
C PRO A 161 -9.61 -15.49 -9.22
N ASP A 162 -9.93 -14.55 -10.12
CA ASP A 162 -8.96 -13.66 -10.77
C ASP A 162 -8.24 -12.77 -9.74
N LEU A 163 -8.94 -12.34 -8.69
CA LEU A 163 -8.33 -11.62 -7.57
C LEU A 163 -7.27 -12.49 -6.88
N CYS A 164 -7.60 -13.72 -6.49
CA CYS A 164 -6.65 -14.60 -5.83
C CYS A 164 -5.50 -15.00 -6.77
N GLU A 165 -5.75 -15.14 -8.08
CA GLU A 165 -4.68 -15.32 -9.08
C GLU A 165 -3.76 -14.09 -9.15
N HIS A 166 -4.31 -12.88 -9.02
CA HIS A 166 -3.49 -11.67 -8.94
C HIS A 166 -2.63 -11.67 -7.67
N TYR A 167 -3.16 -12.12 -6.53
CA TYR A 167 -2.37 -12.27 -5.30
C TYR A 167 -1.23 -13.27 -5.47
N ASN A 168 -1.43 -14.33 -6.27
CA ASN A 168 -0.36 -15.26 -6.64
C ASN A 168 0.77 -14.59 -7.42
N LYS A 169 0.44 -13.69 -8.34
CA LYS A 169 1.44 -12.94 -9.12
C LYS A 169 2.22 -11.95 -8.26
N LEU A 170 1.56 -11.35 -7.27
CA LEU A 170 2.18 -10.43 -6.30
C LEU A 170 2.94 -11.14 -5.17
N ALA A 171 2.83 -12.46 -5.07
CA ALA A 171 3.37 -13.25 -3.96
C ALA A 171 2.95 -12.69 -2.57
N ILE A 172 1.68 -12.28 -2.43
CA ILE A 172 1.15 -11.71 -1.18
C ILE A 172 1.45 -12.66 -0.02
N GLY A 173 1.96 -12.13 1.10
CA GLY A 173 2.34 -12.92 2.27
C GLY A 173 3.40 -14.00 2.01
N GLY A 174 4.18 -13.87 0.92
CA GLY A 174 5.18 -14.85 0.49
C GLY A 174 4.60 -16.11 -0.16
N ARG A 175 3.33 -16.10 -0.58
CA ARG A 175 2.61 -17.26 -1.14
C ARG A 175 2.15 -17.02 -2.58
N THR A 176 2.14 -18.09 -3.37
CA THR A 176 1.74 -18.07 -4.80
C THR A 176 0.64 -19.08 -5.14
N ASN A 177 -0.07 -19.57 -4.12
CA ASN A 177 -1.12 -20.59 -4.20
C ASN A 177 -2.42 -20.16 -3.49
N TRP A 178 -2.72 -18.86 -3.51
CA TRP A 178 -3.98 -18.26 -3.11
C TRP A 178 -5.14 -18.72 -4.00
N GLU A 179 -6.20 -19.16 -3.34
CA GLU A 179 -7.49 -19.48 -3.96
C GLU A 179 -8.64 -18.91 -3.12
N VAL A 180 -9.84 -18.82 -3.70
CA VAL A 180 -11.03 -18.38 -2.94
C VAL A 180 -11.25 -19.36 -1.79
N THR A 181 -11.36 -18.84 -0.57
CA THR A 181 -11.44 -19.67 0.63
C THR A 181 -12.69 -20.55 0.63
N GLN A 182 -12.53 -21.82 1.01
CA GLN A 182 -13.66 -22.73 1.17
C GLN A 182 -14.44 -22.45 2.46
N LEU A 183 -15.74 -22.74 2.45
CA LEU A 183 -16.61 -22.50 3.61
C LEU A 183 -16.09 -23.15 4.90
N TYR A 184 -15.56 -24.38 4.80
CA TYR A 184 -14.98 -25.08 5.94
C TYR A 184 -13.89 -24.25 6.64
N TYR A 185 -12.98 -23.68 5.87
CA TYR A 185 -11.87 -22.89 6.41
C TYR A 185 -12.34 -21.56 6.99
N LEU A 186 -13.37 -20.93 6.40
CA LEU A 186 -13.96 -19.72 6.97
C LEU A 186 -14.64 -20.01 8.32
N GLU A 187 -15.45 -21.07 8.39
CA GLU A 187 -16.28 -21.38 9.56
C GLU A 187 -15.48 -21.99 10.72
N TRP A 188 -14.51 -22.85 10.43
CA TRP A 188 -13.85 -23.68 11.45
C TRP A 188 -12.39 -23.34 11.69
N GLU A 189 -11.76 -22.55 10.81
CA GLU A 189 -10.34 -22.23 10.94
C GLU A 189 -10.06 -20.74 11.05
N LEU A 190 -10.76 -19.89 10.28
CA LEU A 190 -10.58 -18.44 10.32
C LEU A 190 -11.47 -17.78 11.39
N TRP A 191 -12.78 -18.04 11.36
CA TRP A 191 -13.74 -17.41 12.26
C TRP A 191 -13.83 -18.18 13.58
N GLU A 192 -12.95 -17.84 14.52
CA GLU A 192 -12.88 -18.49 15.85
C GLU A 192 -13.90 -17.92 16.86
N GLY A 193 -15.10 -17.55 16.38
CA GLY A 193 -16.17 -16.99 17.22
C GLY A 193 -16.02 -15.51 17.59
N ILE A 194 -15.03 -14.82 17.01
CA ILE A 194 -14.77 -13.39 17.19
C ILE A 194 -14.84 -12.71 15.82
N SER A 195 -15.40 -11.50 15.77
CA SER A 195 -15.40 -10.67 14.56
C SER A 195 -13.98 -10.43 14.06
N LEU A 196 -13.74 -10.63 12.76
CA LEU A 196 -12.44 -10.31 12.15
C LEU A 196 -12.17 -8.80 12.09
N TYR A 197 -13.19 -7.95 12.24
CA TYR A 197 -12.97 -6.52 12.45
C TYR A 197 -12.36 -6.25 13.82
N ASP A 198 -12.90 -6.86 14.88
CA ASP A 198 -12.41 -6.65 16.24
C ASP A 198 -11.03 -7.28 16.46
N LEU A 199 -10.75 -8.39 15.78
CA LEU A 199 -9.48 -9.10 15.91
C LEU A 199 -8.37 -8.51 15.03
N GLU A 200 -8.68 -8.19 13.77
CA GLU A 200 -7.68 -7.92 12.72
C GLU A 200 -7.93 -6.63 11.94
N GLY A 201 -8.98 -5.87 12.29
CA GLY A 201 -9.36 -4.65 11.59
C GLY A 201 -9.90 -4.89 10.17
N TRP A 202 -10.33 -6.11 9.85
CA TRP A 202 -10.84 -6.46 8.52
C TRP A 202 -12.20 -5.79 8.22
N PRO A 203 -12.50 -5.50 6.94
CA PRO A 203 -13.86 -5.11 6.53
C PRO A 203 -14.80 -6.30 6.67
N THR A 204 -15.90 -6.14 7.41
CA THR A 204 -16.86 -7.21 7.72
C THR A 204 -18.33 -6.80 7.57
N GLN A 205 -18.63 -5.61 7.05
CA GLN A 205 -20.02 -5.15 6.82
C GLN A 205 -20.81 -6.04 5.87
N MET A 206 -20.10 -6.72 4.96
CA MET A 206 -20.70 -7.58 3.95
C MET A 206 -20.17 -9.01 4.10
N MET A 207 -21.00 -9.95 3.66
CA MET A 207 -20.62 -11.36 3.54
C MET A 207 -19.40 -11.53 2.62
N THR A 208 -18.58 -12.54 2.89
CA THR A 208 -17.47 -12.96 2.02
C THR A 208 -17.86 -14.21 1.23
N TRP A 209 -17.37 -14.31 -0.01
CA TRP A 209 -17.54 -15.53 -0.81
C TRP A 209 -16.87 -16.73 -0.15
N ALA A 210 -17.55 -17.86 -0.21
CA ALA A 210 -17.05 -19.14 0.21
C ALA A 210 -17.14 -20.15 -0.95
N ALA A 211 -16.02 -20.77 -1.28
CA ALA A 211 -16.01 -21.87 -2.25
C ALA A 211 -16.65 -23.13 -1.63
N ASP A 212 -17.42 -23.86 -2.44
CA ASP A 212 -17.81 -25.23 -2.15
C ASP A 212 -16.70 -26.17 -2.65
N GLY A 213 -16.28 -27.12 -1.81
CA GLY A 213 -15.39 -28.20 -2.23
C GLY A 213 -16.07 -29.25 -3.13
N SER A 214 -17.36 -29.06 -3.44
CA SER A 214 -18.19 -29.93 -4.29
C SER A 214 -18.39 -29.39 -5.72
N THR A 215 -18.73 -30.28 -6.65
CA THR A 215 -18.97 -29.95 -8.07
C THR A 215 -20.38 -29.44 -8.36
N ILE A 216 -21.18 -29.10 -7.34
CA ILE A 216 -22.52 -28.53 -7.50
C ILE A 216 -22.43 -27.07 -7.04
N ASP A 217 -22.73 -26.15 -7.96
CA ASP A 217 -22.62 -24.68 -7.85
C ASP A 217 -23.42 -24.07 -6.67
N HIS A 218 -23.06 -24.36 -5.43
CA HIS A 218 -23.51 -23.58 -4.28
C HIS A 218 -22.55 -22.42 -4.08
N ASN A 219 -23.01 -21.20 -4.39
CA ASN A 219 -22.26 -20.01 -4.02
C ASN A 219 -22.53 -19.72 -2.54
N TRP A 220 -21.74 -20.36 -1.67
CA TRP A 220 -21.80 -20.09 -0.24
C TRP A 220 -21.23 -18.70 0.05
N GLN A 221 -21.75 -18.11 1.12
CA GLN A 221 -21.26 -16.86 1.67
C GLN A 221 -21.22 -16.94 3.19
N PHE A 222 -20.30 -16.19 3.81
CA PHE A 222 -20.05 -16.23 5.25
C PHE A 222 -19.84 -14.83 5.84
N HIS A 223 -20.46 -14.55 6.99
CA HIS A 223 -20.36 -13.25 7.65
C HIS A 223 -19.19 -13.25 8.63
N LEU A 224 -18.07 -12.62 8.29
CA LEU A 224 -16.87 -12.60 9.14
C LEU A 224 -17.06 -11.83 10.47
N HIS A 225 -18.09 -10.98 10.58
CA HIS A 225 -18.46 -10.35 11.85
C HIS A 225 -19.27 -11.28 12.78
N TYR A 226 -20.28 -11.98 12.24
CA TYR A 226 -21.30 -12.68 13.02
C TYR A 226 -21.19 -14.21 13.00
N GLY A 227 -20.39 -14.77 12.08
CA GLY A 227 -20.25 -16.22 11.89
C GLY A 227 -21.45 -16.91 11.27
N VAL A 228 -22.24 -16.17 10.49
CA VAL A 228 -23.45 -16.70 9.86
C VAL A 228 -23.13 -17.08 8.42
N LYS A 229 -23.56 -18.27 7.98
CA LYS A 229 -23.46 -18.71 6.58
C LYS A 229 -24.81 -18.67 5.89
N ASP A 230 -24.78 -18.37 4.60
CA ASP A 230 -25.97 -18.37 3.74
C ASP A 230 -25.58 -18.77 2.31
N VAL A 231 -26.57 -18.94 1.44
CA VAL A 231 -26.40 -19.15 0.00
C VAL A 231 -26.65 -17.82 -0.70
N ALA A 232 -25.85 -17.51 -1.71
CA ALA A 232 -25.98 -16.30 -2.53
C ALA A 232 -26.27 -16.62 -4.00
N HIS A 233 -26.87 -15.66 -4.71
CA HIS A 233 -26.95 -15.72 -6.16
C HIS A 233 -25.58 -15.41 -6.80
N TRP A 234 -25.29 -16.10 -7.91
CA TRP A 234 -23.97 -16.08 -8.57
C TRP A 234 -23.53 -14.70 -9.10
N ASP A 235 -24.48 -13.79 -9.31
CA ASP A 235 -24.24 -12.44 -9.80
C ASP A 235 -24.15 -11.39 -8.68
N GLU A 236 -24.32 -11.76 -7.41
CA GLU A 236 -24.16 -10.82 -6.30
C GLU A 236 -22.72 -10.32 -6.17
N GLY A 237 -22.51 -9.21 -5.44
CA GLY A 237 -21.18 -8.73 -5.08
C GLY A 237 -20.94 -8.96 -3.60
N HIS A 238 -19.83 -9.59 -3.26
CA HIS A 238 -19.44 -9.87 -1.88
C HIS A 238 -17.96 -9.56 -1.67
N TYR A 239 -17.54 -9.57 -0.41
CA TYR A 239 -16.13 -9.53 -0.08
C TYR A 239 -15.45 -10.83 -0.50
N VAL A 240 -14.13 -10.79 -0.61
CA VAL A 240 -13.34 -11.95 -1.00
C VAL A 240 -12.23 -12.16 0.00
N THR A 241 -12.20 -13.35 0.58
CA THR A 241 -11.07 -13.87 1.34
C THR A 241 -10.38 -14.91 0.48
N CYS A 242 -9.07 -14.74 0.26
CA CYS A 242 -8.25 -15.74 -0.38
C CYS A 242 -7.52 -16.55 0.71
N HIS A 243 -7.38 -17.84 0.48
CA HIS A 243 -6.71 -18.78 1.38
C HIS A 243 -5.54 -19.43 0.66
N SER A 244 -4.42 -19.56 1.37
CA SER A 244 -3.24 -20.29 0.95
C SER A 244 -3.06 -21.49 1.85
N HIS A 245 -2.94 -22.66 1.24
CA HIS A 245 -2.60 -23.90 1.93
C HIS A 245 -1.11 -23.97 2.27
N PRO A 246 -0.72 -24.77 3.28
CA PRO A 246 0.67 -25.00 3.68
C PRO A 246 1.62 -25.34 2.53
#